data_AF-A0A6P8V605-F1
#
_entry.id   AF-A0A6P8V605-F1
#
_cell.length_a   1.000
_cell.length_b   1.000
_cell.length_c   1.000
_cell.angle_alpha   90.00
_cell.angle_beta   90.00
_cell.angle_gamma   90.00
#
_symmetry.space_group_name_H-M   'P 1'
#
loop_
_entity.id
_entity.type
_entity.pdbx_description
1 polymer ?
#
loop_
_entity_poly.entity_id
_entity_poly.type
_entity_poly.pdbx_seq_one_letter_code
_entity_poly.pdbx_strand_id
1 'polypeptide(L)'
;MQGYRDHYEGIDPTVRLQENAVSKISRVKSFLSFMAHGFNRLSDWLFLRDLKRIRGWSRSLIKSSLQVTTSDFYIKNISHFLKYMNETPCKGSRLNQNDMILITREVAAILKSMRKKVFIHQMQVKRDKMEGLPSHKDIMACLTVAKTRIPQLLDVMTSNPTHATRSLLYGYMTLNWSCIYGHRPGVYSNMTNTEVLKAEITGTAFGHLIHVSNHKTANAFGEAQMYLTIEEFGWMKRWLEIKGTLTGTNNRYFLCIAGKNPSRNLASFLRLAWADVGLKGPINFTDLRTVHADNAKRFQDISNCQRVSDFMCHNTATADTFYAKNPSLKEAADIRMLFTESLQAAAAAASGVSEDNLGDIDIHSDRDSSGEEHSPTPYQDSTDTETSD
;
A
#
# COMPACT_ATOMS: atom_id res chain seq x y z
N MET A 1 10.89 11.60 25.57
CA MET A 1 9.75 11.13 24.76
C MET A 1 9.11 12.26 23.95
N GLN A 2 8.80 13.42 24.52
CA GLN A 2 8.22 14.54 23.76
C GLN A 2 9.12 14.97 22.59
N GLY A 3 10.42 15.20 22.82
CA GLY A 3 11.34 15.54 21.72
C GLY A 3 11.41 14.51 20.58
N TYR A 4 11.26 13.20 20.87
CA TYR A 4 11.19 12.18 19.82
C TYR A 4 9.87 12.23 19.04
N ARG A 5 8.78 12.60 19.72
CA ARG A 5 7.48 12.83 19.08
C ARG A 5 7.57 14.04 18.15
N ASP A 6 8.10 15.16 18.64
CA ASP A 6 8.23 16.40 17.86
C ASP A 6 9.12 16.17 16.63
N HIS A 7 10.25 15.46 16.80
CA HIS A 7 11.13 15.08 15.68
C HIS A 7 10.39 14.24 14.61
N TYR A 8 9.51 13.33 15.02
CA TYR A 8 8.78 12.48 14.08
C TYR A 8 7.58 13.18 13.45
N GLU A 9 6.94 14.11 14.16
CA GLU A 9 5.83 14.91 13.64
C GLU A 9 6.32 15.99 12.65
N GLY A 10 7.51 16.55 12.87
CA GLY A 10 8.05 17.62 12.02
C GLY A 10 7.33 18.96 12.24
N ILE A 11 7.47 19.86 11.27
CA ILE A 11 7.05 21.27 11.42
C ILE A 11 5.53 21.45 11.26
N ASP A 12 4.91 20.77 10.30
CA ASP A 12 3.47 20.86 10.02
C ASP A 12 2.85 19.46 9.84
N PRO A 13 2.65 18.71 10.93
CA PRO A 13 2.14 17.35 10.85
C PRO A 13 0.67 17.30 10.49
N THR A 14 0.32 16.48 9.51
CA THR A 14 -1.09 16.09 9.29
C THR A 14 -1.65 15.36 10.51
N VAL A 15 -2.97 15.42 10.72
CA VAL A 15 -3.66 14.66 11.81
C VAL A 15 -3.28 13.17 11.78
N ARG A 16 -3.13 12.60 10.58
CA ARG A 16 -2.73 11.19 10.42
C ARG A 16 -1.30 10.95 10.90
N LEU A 17 -0.38 11.88 10.62
CA LEU A 17 0.98 11.79 11.10
C LEU A 17 1.05 11.88 12.63
N GLN A 18 0.25 12.75 13.25
CA GLN A 18 0.11 12.84 14.71
C GLN A 18 -0.42 11.52 15.32
N GLU A 19 -1.47 10.92 14.75
CA GLU A 19 -1.98 9.60 15.19
C GLU A 19 -0.91 8.50 15.07
N ASN A 20 -0.14 8.51 13.97
CA ASN A 20 0.96 7.58 13.76
C ASN A 20 2.10 7.80 14.77
N ALA A 21 2.42 9.05 15.08
CA ALA A 21 3.42 9.44 16.08
C ALA A 21 3.04 8.89 17.46
N VAL A 22 1.79 9.11 17.89
CA VAL A 22 1.26 8.57 19.16
C VAL A 22 1.41 7.05 19.20
N SER A 23 1.04 6.36 18.12
CA SER A 23 1.16 4.90 18.02
C SER A 23 2.62 4.44 18.13
N LYS A 24 3.55 5.13 17.44
CA LYS A 24 4.99 4.83 17.47
C LYS A 24 5.57 5.04 18.87
N ILE A 25 5.22 6.15 19.52
CA ILE A 25 5.62 6.46 20.90
C ILE A 25 5.11 5.42 21.89
N SER A 26 3.88 4.93 21.73
CA SER A 26 3.32 3.86 22.57
C SER A 26 4.16 2.58 22.52
N ARG A 27 4.61 2.18 21.32
CA ARG A 27 5.48 1.01 21.14
C ARG A 27 6.85 1.19 21.78
N VAL A 28 7.44 2.38 21.66
CA VAL A 28 8.69 2.72 22.34
C VAL A 28 8.53 2.67 23.86
N LYS A 29 7.44 3.22 24.40
CA LYS A 29 7.16 3.14 25.85
C LYS A 29 7.03 1.70 26.33
N SER A 30 6.38 0.83 25.55
CA SER A 30 6.26 -0.61 25.85
C SER A 30 7.64 -1.28 25.93
N PHE A 31 8.52 -1.01 24.96
CA PHE A 31 9.91 -1.49 24.99
C PHE A 31 10.67 -0.98 26.22
N LEU A 32 10.63 0.34 26.48
CA LEU A 32 11.34 0.94 27.61
C LEU A 32 10.84 0.40 28.94
N SER A 33 9.54 0.18 29.09
CA SER A 33 8.94 -0.43 30.29
C SER A 33 9.46 -1.85 30.52
N PHE A 34 9.55 -2.66 29.46
CA PHE A 34 10.13 -4.00 29.55
C PHE A 34 11.61 -3.96 29.95
N MET A 35 12.38 -3.06 29.33
CA MET A 35 13.81 -2.93 29.57
C MET A 35 14.13 -2.40 30.98
N ALA A 36 13.31 -1.49 31.50
CA ALA A 36 13.47 -0.85 32.80
C ALA A 36 13.07 -1.74 33.99
N HIS A 37 12.34 -2.84 33.77
CA HIS A 37 11.78 -3.63 34.86
C HIS A 37 12.87 -4.16 35.82
N GLY A 38 12.79 -3.85 37.11
CA GLY A 38 13.80 -4.27 38.09
C GLY A 38 15.10 -3.43 38.11
N PHE A 39 15.14 -2.30 37.38
CA PHE A 39 16.21 -1.31 37.52
C PHE A 39 15.75 -0.15 38.41
N ASN A 40 16.59 0.23 39.37
CA ASN A 40 16.28 1.31 40.34
C ASN A 40 16.63 2.71 39.81
N ARG A 41 17.61 2.81 38.90
CA ARG A 41 18.06 4.06 38.31
C ARG A 41 17.82 4.04 36.81
N LEU A 42 16.84 4.80 36.35
CA LEU A 42 16.46 4.89 34.93
C LEU A 42 17.05 6.12 34.23
N SER A 43 17.48 7.13 35.01
CA SER A 43 17.97 8.41 34.48
C SER A 43 19.31 8.33 33.75
N ASP A 44 20.11 7.30 34.00
CA ASP A 44 21.40 7.08 33.34
C ASP A 44 21.32 6.22 32.07
N TRP A 45 20.14 5.65 31.77
CA TRP A 45 19.86 4.82 30.60
C TRP A 45 20.70 3.54 30.47
N LEU A 46 21.50 3.18 31.48
CA LEU A 46 22.39 2.02 31.42
C LEU A 46 21.63 0.68 31.34
N PHE A 47 20.36 0.66 31.73
CA PHE A 47 19.48 -0.50 31.59
C PHE A 47 19.32 -0.96 30.12
N LEU A 48 19.60 -0.10 29.13
CA LEU A 48 19.59 -0.47 27.72
C LEU A 48 20.80 -1.33 27.30
N ARG A 49 21.88 -1.38 28.11
CA ARG A 49 23.08 -2.19 27.81
C ARG A 49 22.81 -3.69 27.89
N ASP A 50 21.69 -4.12 28.47
CA ASP A 50 21.32 -5.52 28.53
C ASP A 50 20.81 -6.04 27.17
N LEU A 51 21.76 -6.44 26.32
CA LEU A 51 21.47 -7.01 25.00
C LEU A 51 20.66 -8.32 25.10
N LYS A 52 20.81 -9.09 26.18
CA LYS A 52 20.02 -10.31 26.40
C LYS A 52 18.56 -9.95 26.62
N ARG A 53 18.28 -8.85 27.31
CA ARG A 53 16.92 -8.35 27.53
C ARG A 53 16.29 -7.76 26.28
N ILE A 54 17.05 -7.10 25.41
CA ILE A 54 16.58 -6.67 24.07
C ILE A 54 16.11 -7.88 23.24
N ARG A 55 16.92 -8.95 23.23
CA ARG A 55 16.53 -10.24 22.61
C ARG A 55 15.30 -10.84 23.30
N GLY A 56 15.24 -10.78 24.62
CA GLY A 56 14.12 -11.25 25.43
C GLY A 56 12.80 -10.57 25.09
N TRP A 57 12.81 -9.24 24.98
CA TRP A 57 11.65 -8.46 24.55
C TRP A 57 11.20 -8.85 23.14
N SER A 58 12.14 -8.90 22.20
CA SER A 58 11.85 -9.29 20.81
C SER A 58 11.26 -10.70 20.72
N ARG A 59 11.76 -11.66 21.52
CA ARG A 59 11.16 -12.99 21.63
C ARG A 59 9.76 -12.96 22.23
N SER A 60 9.49 -12.10 23.21
CA SER A 60 8.14 -11.95 23.78
C SER A 60 7.14 -11.44 22.75
N LEU A 61 7.55 -10.52 21.85
CA LEU A 61 6.72 -10.06 20.73
C LEU A 61 6.45 -11.14 19.67
N ILE A 62 7.35 -12.12 19.52
CA ILE A 62 7.17 -13.23 18.58
C ILE A 62 6.31 -14.33 19.20
N LYS A 63 6.42 -14.53 20.52
CA LYS A 63 5.65 -15.52 21.28
C LYS A 63 4.24 -15.05 21.63
N SER A 64 3.99 -13.75 21.61
CA SER A 64 2.64 -13.22 21.74
C SER A 64 1.79 -13.60 20.52
N SER A 65 0.47 -13.49 20.63
CA SER A 65 -0.47 -13.73 19.52
C SER A 65 -0.42 -12.67 18.41
N LEU A 66 0.70 -11.94 18.28
CA LEU A 66 0.90 -10.93 17.25
C LEU A 66 1.33 -11.59 15.94
N GLN A 67 0.86 -11.02 14.84
CA GLN A 67 1.34 -11.40 13.51
C GLN A 67 2.82 -11.03 13.35
N VAL A 68 3.58 -11.84 12.62
CA VAL A 68 5.03 -11.68 12.42
C VAL A 68 5.39 -10.28 11.89
N THR A 69 4.58 -9.73 10.98
CA THR A 69 4.71 -8.38 10.43
C THR A 69 4.50 -7.29 11.49
N THR A 70 3.60 -7.53 12.45
CA THR A 70 3.38 -6.60 13.56
C THR A 70 4.59 -6.60 14.49
N SER A 71 5.13 -7.76 14.84
CA SER A 71 6.33 -7.86 15.66
C SER A 71 7.54 -7.19 14.98
N ASP A 72 7.74 -7.41 13.68
CA ASP A 72 8.75 -6.71 12.87
C ASP A 72 8.57 -5.19 12.92
N PHE A 73 7.34 -4.69 12.78
CA PHE A 73 7.04 -3.27 12.84
C PHE A 73 7.37 -2.64 14.20
N TYR A 74 7.09 -3.35 15.30
CA TYR A 74 7.48 -2.90 16.65
C TYR A 74 9.00 -2.76 16.75
N ILE A 75 9.76 -3.76 16.29
CA ILE A 75 11.22 -3.75 16.36
C ILE A 75 11.80 -2.62 15.48
N LYS A 76 11.24 -2.36 14.29
CA LYS A 76 11.61 -1.21 13.45
C LYS A 76 11.39 0.12 14.16
N ASN A 77 10.26 0.29 14.87
CA ASN A 77 9.98 1.50 15.64
C ASN A 77 11.04 1.72 16.75
N ILE A 78 11.53 0.64 17.37
CA ILE A 78 12.64 0.73 18.34
C ILE A 78 13.94 1.10 17.65
N SER A 79 14.25 0.50 16.50
CA SER A 79 15.43 0.86 15.71
C SER A 79 15.45 2.36 15.36
N HIS A 80 14.31 2.92 14.95
CA HIS A 80 14.19 4.35 14.65
C HIS A 80 14.36 5.22 15.90
N PHE A 81 13.87 4.78 17.05
CA PHE A 81 14.04 5.50 18.31
C PHE A 81 15.50 5.50 18.78
N LEU A 82 16.19 4.37 18.65
CA LEU A 82 17.59 4.25 19.03
C LEU A 82 18.50 5.09 18.12
N LYS A 83 18.18 5.18 16.82
CA LYS A 83 18.86 6.11 15.89
C LYS A 83 18.72 7.56 16.38
N TYR A 84 17.50 8.00 16.66
CA TYR A 84 17.25 9.34 17.21
C TYR A 84 17.99 9.57 18.53
N MET A 85 17.98 8.60 19.46
CA MET A 85 18.70 8.72 20.74
C MET A 85 20.21 8.84 20.56
N ASN A 86 20.78 8.19 19.54
CA ASN A 86 22.21 8.30 19.23
C ASN A 86 22.59 9.70 18.74
N GLU A 87 21.73 10.32 17.93
CA GLU A 87 21.92 11.69 17.42
C GLU A 87 21.52 12.77 18.44
N THR A 88 20.56 12.46 19.31
CA THR A 88 20.05 13.34 20.37
C THR A 88 20.09 12.62 21.73
N PRO A 89 21.28 12.55 22.37
CA PRO A 89 21.43 11.86 23.65
C PRO A 89 20.49 12.41 24.73
N CYS A 90 19.83 11.51 25.45
CA CYS A 90 18.93 11.91 26.53
C CYS A 90 19.69 12.59 27.67
N LYS A 91 19.13 13.67 28.23
CA LYS A 91 19.71 14.35 29.39
C LYS A 91 19.95 13.34 30.53
N GLY A 92 21.16 13.34 31.07
CA GLY A 92 21.57 12.44 32.15
C GLY A 92 22.02 11.04 31.71
N SER A 93 21.89 10.69 30.42
CA SER A 93 22.38 9.42 29.87
C SER A 93 23.88 9.26 30.12
N ARG A 94 24.27 8.06 30.54
CA ARG A 94 25.67 7.61 30.68
C ARG A 94 26.06 6.57 29.64
N LEU A 95 25.20 6.30 28.66
CA LEU A 95 25.54 5.46 27.51
C LEU A 95 26.60 6.18 26.68
N ASN A 96 27.71 5.50 26.41
CA ASN A 96 28.74 6.01 25.50
C ASN A 96 28.47 5.56 24.05
N GLN A 97 29.29 6.06 23.12
CA GLN A 97 29.14 5.74 21.69
C GLN A 97 29.23 4.24 21.40
N ASN A 98 30.12 3.52 22.10
CA ASN A 98 30.27 2.07 21.93
C ASN A 98 29.02 1.32 22.41
N ASP A 99 28.42 1.74 23.53
CA ASP A 99 27.16 1.16 24.01
C ASP A 99 26.05 1.35 22.95
N MET A 100 25.91 2.54 22.39
CA MET A 100 24.91 2.83 21.35
C MET A 100 25.15 2.02 20.06
N ILE A 101 26.40 1.82 19.65
CA ILE A 101 26.76 0.96 18.52
C ILE A 101 26.33 -0.48 18.79
N LEU A 102 26.64 -1.02 19.97
CA LEU A 102 26.30 -2.40 20.34
C LEU A 102 24.78 -2.61 20.41
N ILE A 103 24.05 -1.68 21.04
CA ILE A 103 22.59 -1.72 21.16
C ILE A 103 21.93 -1.68 19.77
N THR A 104 22.36 -0.76 18.92
CA THR A 104 21.79 -0.60 17.57
C THR A 104 22.10 -1.80 16.69
N ARG A 105 23.33 -2.34 16.75
CA ARG A 105 23.72 -3.58 16.05
C ARG A 105 22.88 -4.77 16.48
N GLU A 106 22.58 -4.88 17.77
CA GLU A 106 21.74 -5.96 18.30
C GLU A 106 20.32 -5.90 17.71
N VAL A 107 19.68 -4.72 17.72
CA VAL A 107 18.35 -4.54 17.12
C VAL A 107 18.37 -4.81 15.61
N ALA A 108 19.42 -4.37 14.90
CA ALA A 108 19.58 -4.65 13.48
C ALA A 108 19.74 -6.15 13.18
N ALA A 109 20.48 -6.88 14.02
CA ALA A 109 20.62 -8.34 13.90
C ALA A 109 19.28 -9.06 14.11
N ILE A 110 18.48 -8.59 15.07
CA ILE A 110 17.12 -9.10 15.31
C ILE A 110 16.24 -8.86 14.07
N LEU A 111 16.23 -7.64 13.51
CA LEU A 111 15.50 -7.34 12.28
C LEU A 111 15.95 -8.22 11.11
N LYS A 112 17.26 -8.43 10.93
CA LYS A 112 17.80 -9.32 9.91
C LYS A 112 17.27 -10.74 10.06
N SER A 113 17.16 -11.25 11.29
CA SER A 113 16.61 -12.59 11.57
C SER A 113 15.11 -12.70 11.27
N MET A 114 14.37 -11.59 11.33
CA MET A 114 12.93 -11.55 11.06
C MET A 114 12.61 -11.54 9.55
N ARG A 115 13.52 -11.06 8.70
CA ARG A 115 13.30 -10.88 7.25
C ARG A 115 12.69 -12.12 6.58
N LYS A 116 13.28 -13.30 6.77
CA LYS A 116 12.78 -14.54 6.16
C LYS A 116 11.37 -14.88 6.64
N LYS A 117 11.08 -14.72 7.93
CA LYS A 117 9.76 -15.01 8.51
C LYS A 117 8.70 -14.05 7.98
N VAL A 118 9.03 -12.76 7.91
CA VAL A 118 8.15 -11.73 7.34
C VAL A 118 7.86 -12.04 5.88
N PHE A 119 8.88 -12.35 5.08
CA PHE A 119 8.72 -12.68 3.67
C PHE A 119 7.80 -13.90 3.47
N ILE A 120 8.06 -15.01 4.16
CA ILE A 120 7.22 -16.21 4.06
C ILE A 120 5.77 -15.91 4.45
N HIS A 121 5.56 -15.18 5.55
CA HIS A 121 4.22 -14.78 5.98
C HIS A 121 3.52 -13.90 4.95
N GLN A 122 4.22 -12.93 4.36
CA GLN A 122 3.67 -12.07 3.30
C GLN A 122 3.28 -12.88 2.06
N MET A 123 4.07 -13.88 1.67
CA MET A 123 3.74 -14.77 0.56
C MET A 123 2.53 -15.66 0.85
N GLN A 124 2.40 -16.16 2.08
CA GLN A 124 1.21 -16.91 2.49
C GLN A 124 -0.04 -16.02 2.45
N VAL A 125 0.01 -14.84 3.08
CA VAL A 125 -1.09 -13.87 3.06
C VAL A 125 -1.46 -13.46 1.64
N LYS A 126 -0.47 -13.29 0.75
CA LYS A 126 -0.71 -13.00 -0.66
C LYS A 126 -1.49 -14.15 -1.30
N ARG A 127 -1.06 -15.40 -1.15
CA ARG A 127 -1.75 -16.59 -1.70
C ARG A 127 -3.20 -16.67 -1.21
N ASP A 128 -3.41 -16.57 0.10
CA ASP A 128 -4.74 -16.65 0.71
C ASP A 128 -5.67 -15.55 0.19
N LYS A 129 -5.14 -14.33 0.01
CA LYS A 129 -5.89 -13.22 -0.59
C LYS A 129 -6.28 -13.50 -2.04
N MET A 130 -5.41 -14.14 -2.83
CA MET A 130 -5.69 -14.40 -4.25
C MET A 130 -6.86 -15.35 -4.45
N GLU A 131 -7.09 -16.29 -3.53
CA GLU A 131 -8.21 -17.23 -3.58
C GLU A 131 -9.57 -16.55 -3.34
N GLY A 132 -9.59 -15.47 -2.56
CA GLY A 132 -10.81 -14.72 -2.22
C GLY A 132 -11.11 -13.52 -3.12
N LEU A 133 -10.38 -13.32 -4.22
CA LEU A 133 -10.58 -12.17 -5.09
C LEU A 133 -11.87 -12.28 -5.92
N PRO A 134 -12.54 -11.15 -6.20
CA PRO A 134 -13.72 -11.16 -7.05
C PRO A 134 -13.39 -11.55 -8.49
N SER A 135 -14.32 -12.25 -9.14
CA SER A 135 -14.18 -12.66 -10.53
C SER A 135 -14.40 -11.48 -11.49
N HIS A 136 -13.94 -11.59 -12.74
CA HIS A 136 -14.26 -10.59 -13.76
C HIS A 136 -15.76 -10.39 -13.96
N LYS A 137 -16.55 -11.47 -13.84
CA LYS A 137 -18.01 -11.41 -13.89
C LYS A 137 -18.58 -10.57 -12.77
N ASP A 138 -18.06 -10.69 -11.55
CA ASP A 138 -18.49 -9.90 -10.40
C ASP A 138 -18.16 -8.42 -10.57
N ILE A 139 -16.96 -8.11 -11.10
CA ILE A 139 -16.56 -6.73 -11.41
C ILE A 139 -17.50 -6.11 -12.44
N MET A 140 -17.78 -6.83 -13.54
CA MET A 140 -18.70 -6.34 -14.57
C MET A 140 -20.12 -6.17 -14.04
N ALA A 141 -20.61 -7.10 -13.22
CA ALA A 141 -21.92 -6.98 -12.58
C ALA A 141 -22.00 -5.74 -11.69
N CYS A 142 -20.96 -5.46 -10.89
CA CYS A 142 -20.89 -4.25 -10.08
C CYS A 142 -20.99 -2.97 -10.93
N LEU A 143 -20.24 -2.90 -12.05
CA LEU A 143 -20.27 -1.74 -12.95
C LEU A 143 -21.65 -1.55 -13.58
N THR A 144 -22.27 -2.62 -14.06
CA THR A 144 -23.62 -2.57 -14.65
C THR A 144 -24.65 -2.10 -13.63
N VAL A 145 -24.66 -2.68 -12.43
CA VAL A 145 -25.62 -2.32 -11.38
C VAL A 145 -25.40 -0.90 -10.87
N ALA A 146 -24.14 -0.46 -10.72
CA ALA A 146 -23.83 0.89 -10.25
C ALA A 146 -24.40 1.99 -11.17
N LYS A 147 -24.35 1.80 -12.50
CA LYS A 147 -24.93 2.74 -13.48
C LYS A 147 -26.42 2.99 -13.26
N THR A 148 -27.16 1.99 -12.78
CA THR A 148 -28.59 2.13 -12.47
C THR A 148 -28.82 2.61 -11.04
N ARG A 149 -28.07 2.08 -10.07
CA ARG A 149 -28.31 2.34 -8.64
C ARG A 149 -27.87 3.73 -8.19
N ILE A 150 -26.80 4.29 -8.75
CA ILE A 150 -26.32 5.64 -8.37
C ILE A 150 -27.40 6.70 -8.69
N PRO A 151 -27.96 6.81 -9.91
CA PRO A 151 -29.07 7.71 -10.19
C PRO A 151 -30.28 7.53 -9.26
N GLN A 152 -30.72 6.29 -9.04
CA GLN A 152 -31.86 5.99 -8.17
C GLN A 152 -31.62 6.46 -6.73
N LEU A 153 -30.41 6.23 -6.20
CA LEU A 153 -30.06 6.67 -4.85
C LEU A 153 -29.95 8.19 -4.77
N LEU A 154 -29.54 8.87 -5.85
CA LEU A 154 -29.59 10.32 -5.94
C LEU A 154 -31.04 10.84 -5.93
N ASP A 155 -31.96 10.18 -6.65
CA ASP A 155 -33.40 10.51 -6.60
C ASP A 155 -33.94 10.40 -5.17
N VAL A 156 -33.66 9.29 -4.48
CA VAL A 156 -34.07 9.08 -3.08
C VAL A 156 -33.44 10.12 -2.17
N MET A 157 -32.16 10.47 -2.37
CA MET A 157 -31.48 11.50 -1.57
C MET A 157 -32.05 12.91 -1.81
N THR A 158 -32.58 13.20 -3.01
CA THR A 158 -33.29 14.47 -3.28
C THR A 158 -34.62 14.54 -2.52
N SER A 159 -35.41 13.46 -2.54
CA SER A 159 -36.77 13.47 -1.98
C SER A 159 -36.84 13.16 -0.48
N ASN A 160 -35.99 12.25 0.02
CA ASN A 160 -36.00 11.79 1.42
C ASN A 160 -34.59 11.41 1.88
N PRO A 161 -33.74 12.40 2.22
CA PRO A 161 -32.35 12.16 2.57
C PRO A 161 -32.20 11.44 3.91
N THR A 162 -31.61 10.25 3.90
CA THR A 162 -31.26 9.50 5.12
C THR A 162 -29.78 9.17 5.18
N HIS A 163 -29.26 8.90 6.39
CA HIS A 163 -27.89 8.42 6.57
C HIS A 163 -27.66 7.06 5.90
N ALA A 164 -28.66 6.18 5.89
CA ALA A 164 -28.59 4.86 5.26
C ALA A 164 -28.47 4.98 3.73
N THR A 165 -29.35 5.77 3.10
CA THR A 165 -29.31 6.03 1.65
C THR A 165 -27.99 6.67 1.25
N ARG A 166 -27.49 7.65 2.02
CA ARG A 166 -26.20 8.31 1.76
C ARG A 166 -25.03 7.32 1.85
N SER A 167 -25.04 6.45 2.87
CA SER A 167 -24.02 5.42 3.03
C SER A 167 -23.99 4.45 1.86
N LEU A 168 -25.17 4.04 1.38
CA LEU A 168 -25.29 3.15 0.21
C LEU A 168 -24.86 3.86 -1.09
N LEU A 169 -25.25 5.12 -1.29
CA LEU A 169 -24.80 5.95 -2.42
C LEU A 169 -23.27 6.04 -2.46
N TYR A 170 -22.64 6.34 -1.33
CA TYR A 170 -21.18 6.40 -1.23
C TYR A 170 -20.54 5.03 -1.49
N GLY A 171 -21.18 3.96 -1.02
CA GLY A 171 -20.81 2.60 -1.35
C GLY A 171 -20.76 2.35 -2.85
N TYR A 172 -21.84 2.69 -3.57
CA TYR A 172 -21.92 2.48 -5.01
C TYR A 172 -20.98 3.37 -5.82
N MET A 173 -20.84 4.65 -5.47
CA MET A 173 -19.88 5.55 -6.12
C MET A 173 -18.46 5.01 -6.00
N THR A 174 -18.04 4.65 -4.77
CA THR A 174 -16.69 4.13 -4.54
C THR A 174 -16.49 2.72 -5.10
N LEU A 175 -17.53 1.88 -5.13
CA LEU A 175 -17.52 0.59 -5.81
C LEU A 175 -17.28 0.76 -7.31
N ASN A 176 -18.05 1.62 -7.98
CA ASN A 176 -17.90 1.91 -9.41
C ASN A 176 -16.47 2.36 -9.73
N TRP A 177 -15.99 3.40 -9.04
CA TRP A 177 -14.64 3.93 -9.29
C TRP A 177 -13.54 2.92 -8.97
N SER A 178 -13.74 2.06 -7.97
CA SER A 178 -12.74 1.04 -7.60
C SER A 178 -12.72 -0.12 -8.59
N CYS A 179 -13.86 -0.47 -9.18
CA CYS A 179 -13.99 -1.46 -10.26
C CYS A 179 -13.47 -0.96 -11.62
N ILE A 180 -13.22 0.34 -11.77
CA ILE A 180 -12.60 0.91 -12.97
C ILE A 180 -11.10 1.14 -12.75
N TYR A 181 -10.74 1.80 -11.64
CA TYR A 181 -9.40 2.34 -11.44
C TYR A 181 -8.60 1.67 -10.33
N GLY A 182 -9.21 0.90 -9.43
CA GLY A 182 -8.49 0.29 -8.31
C GLY A 182 -7.75 1.29 -7.41
N HIS A 183 -8.25 2.53 -7.28
CA HIS A 183 -7.63 3.54 -6.42
C HIS A 183 -7.74 3.16 -4.94
N ARG A 184 -6.79 3.65 -4.14
CA ARG A 184 -6.83 3.47 -2.69
C ARG A 184 -7.99 4.25 -2.08
N PRO A 185 -8.59 3.79 -0.97
CA PRO A 185 -9.72 4.49 -0.34
C PRO A 185 -9.39 5.93 0.07
N GLY A 186 -8.11 6.21 0.36
CA GLY A 186 -7.63 7.55 0.68
C GLY A 186 -7.85 8.56 -0.44
N VAL A 187 -7.81 8.13 -1.71
CA VAL A 187 -8.10 9.00 -2.86
C VAL A 187 -9.57 9.45 -2.79
N TYR A 188 -10.49 8.51 -2.63
CA TYR A 188 -11.91 8.82 -2.55
C TYR A 188 -12.30 9.61 -1.29
N SER A 189 -11.71 9.28 -0.14
CA SER A 189 -12.04 9.98 1.11
C SER A 189 -11.51 11.41 1.12
N ASN A 190 -10.34 11.66 0.54
CA ASN A 190 -9.69 12.96 0.60
C ASN A 190 -10.08 13.90 -0.55
N MET A 191 -10.74 13.38 -1.59
CA MET A 191 -11.31 14.19 -2.67
C MET A 191 -12.18 15.32 -2.12
N THR A 192 -11.95 16.53 -2.61
CA THR A 192 -12.63 17.75 -2.15
C THR A 192 -13.69 18.22 -3.15
N ASN A 193 -14.67 18.99 -2.68
CA ASN A 193 -15.64 19.66 -3.55
C ASN A 193 -14.91 20.56 -4.56
N THR A 194 -13.85 21.25 -4.13
CA THR A 194 -13.06 22.15 -4.99
C THR A 194 -12.37 21.40 -6.12
N GLU A 195 -11.80 20.22 -5.87
CA GLU A 195 -11.21 19.39 -6.93
C GLU A 195 -12.24 18.94 -7.96
N VAL A 196 -13.45 18.57 -7.51
CA VAL A 196 -14.57 18.22 -8.41
C VAL A 196 -15.04 19.43 -9.22
N LEU A 197 -15.22 20.59 -8.58
CA LEU A 197 -15.63 21.82 -9.26
C LEU A 197 -14.57 22.32 -10.25
N LYS A 198 -13.28 22.15 -9.95
CA LYS A 198 -12.20 22.44 -10.91
C LYS A 198 -12.28 21.53 -12.14
N ALA A 199 -12.56 20.25 -11.95
CA ALA A 199 -12.70 19.30 -13.05
C ALA A 199 -13.87 19.67 -13.98
N GLU A 200 -14.94 20.28 -13.45
CA GLU A 200 -16.05 20.81 -14.27
C GLU A 200 -15.57 21.91 -15.22
N ILE A 201 -14.75 22.84 -14.73
CA ILE A 201 -14.23 23.96 -15.52
C ILE A 201 -13.31 23.47 -16.65
N THR A 202 -12.49 22.45 -16.38
CA THR A 202 -11.54 21.89 -17.36
C THR A 202 -12.12 20.70 -18.13
N GLY A 203 -13.42 20.46 -18.01
CA GLY A 203 -14.13 19.39 -18.70
C GLY A 203 -14.11 19.54 -20.22
N THR A 204 -14.33 18.42 -20.91
CA THR A 204 -14.49 18.38 -22.36
C THR A 204 -15.86 17.82 -22.71
N ALA A 205 -16.22 17.83 -24.00
CA ALA A 205 -17.44 17.17 -24.48
C ALA A 205 -17.47 15.65 -24.23
N PHE A 206 -16.32 15.03 -23.95
CA PHE A 206 -16.20 13.58 -23.75
C PHE A 206 -16.24 13.17 -22.28
N GLY A 207 -15.76 14.04 -21.39
CA GLY A 207 -15.64 13.73 -19.97
C GLY A 207 -14.82 14.74 -19.20
N HIS A 208 -14.62 14.43 -17.92
CA HIS A 208 -13.96 15.27 -16.93
C HIS A 208 -12.84 14.48 -16.26
N LEU A 209 -11.71 15.13 -16.00
CA LEU A 209 -10.58 14.54 -15.29
C LEU A 209 -10.46 15.18 -13.91
N ILE A 210 -10.67 14.39 -12.87
CA ILE A 210 -10.52 14.85 -11.48
C ILE A 210 -9.09 14.55 -11.02
N HIS A 211 -8.48 15.58 -10.45
CA HIS A 211 -7.17 15.51 -9.81
C HIS A 211 -7.33 15.52 -8.29
N VAL A 212 -6.89 14.47 -7.63
CA VAL A 212 -6.91 14.35 -6.17
C VAL A 212 -5.49 14.49 -5.65
N SER A 213 -5.23 15.63 -5.04
CA SER A 213 -3.89 16.04 -4.61
C SER A 213 -3.42 15.34 -3.34
N ASN A 214 -4.32 15.09 -2.40
CA ASN A 214 -3.96 14.58 -1.08
C ASN A 214 -4.22 13.08 -0.94
N HIS A 215 -3.18 12.26 -1.14
CA HIS A 215 -3.22 10.82 -0.88
C HIS A 215 -1.84 10.26 -0.46
N LYS A 216 -1.81 9.01 0.03
CA LYS A 216 -0.63 8.41 0.68
C LYS A 216 0.65 8.51 -0.16
N THR A 217 0.54 8.43 -1.48
CA THR A 217 1.69 8.33 -2.39
C THR A 217 1.84 9.58 -3.26
N ALA A 218 1.18 10.68 -2.91
CA ALA A 218 1.21 11.91 -3.70
C ALA A 218 2.62 12.47 -3.87
N ASN A 219 3.45 12.42 -2.82
CA ASN A 219 4.83 12.92 -2.87
C ASN A 219 5.71 12.16 -3.86
N ALA A 220 5.39 10.89 -4.15
CA ALA A 220 6.21 10.05 -5.03
C ALA A 220 5.63 9.91 -6.45
N PHE A 221 4.31 10.05 -6.60
CA PHE A 221 3.61 9.78 -7.88
C PHE A 221 2.71 10.93 -8.35
N GLY A 222 2.73 12.07 -7.66
CA GLY A 222 1.85 13.19 -7.96
C GLY A 222 0.38 12.94 -7.62
N GLU A 223 -0.49 13.76 -8.19
CA GLU A 223 -1.93 13.70 -7.96
C GLU A 223 -2.54 12.40 -8.50
N ALA A 224 -3.51 11.84 -7.78
CA ALA A 224 -4.28 10.72 -8.32
C ALA A 224 -5.30 11.25 -9.32
N GLN A 225 -5.41 10.59 -10.48
CA GLN A 225 -6.30 11.01 -11.55
C GLN A 225 -7.51 10.07 -11.66
N MET A 226 -8.69 10.64 -11.92
CA MET A 226 -9.91 9.89 -12.19
C MET A 226 -10.64 10.53 -13.36
N TYR A 227 -10.66 9.83 -14.50
CA TYR A 227 -11.52 10.21 -15.61
C TYR A 227 -12.95 9.82 -15.29
N LEU A 228 -13.92 10.63 -15.70
CA LEU A 228 -15.34 10.30 -15.63
C LEU A 228 -16.00 10.72 -16.92
N THR A 229 -16.89 9.86 -17.43
CA THR A 229 -17.79 10.23 -18.52
C THR A 229 -18.70 11.39 -18.14
N ILE A 230 -19.36 12.00 -19.12
CA ILE A 230 -20.34 13.08 -18.89
C ILE A 230 -21.45 12.61 -17.92
N GLU A 231 -21.93 11.38 -18.10
CA GLU A 231 -22.96 10.78 -17.24
C GLU A 231 -22.48 10.63 -15.80
N GLU A 232 -21.31 10.00 -15.62
CA GLU A 232 -20.74 9.75 -14.29
C GLU A 232 -20.41 11.05 -13.54
N PHE A 233 -19.89 12.06 -14.25
CA PHE A 233 -19.64 13.36 -13.68
C PHE A 233 -20.95 14.08 -13.31
N GLY A 234 -22.01 13.91 -14.10
CA GLY A 234 -23.35 14.38 -13.78
C GLY A 234 -23.87 13.88 -12.44
N TRP A 235 -23.57 12.62 -12.07
CA TRP A 235 -23.89 12.09 -10.74
C TRP A 235 -23.17 12.84 -9.62
N MET A 236 -21.92 13.24 -9.85
CA MET A 236 -21.14 13.97 -8.86
C MET A 236 -21.68 15.39 -8.65
N LYS A 237 -22.05 16.07 -9.73
CA LYS A 237 -22.67 17.40 -9.66
C LYS A 237 -23.99 17.36 -8.91
N ARG A 238 -24.85 16.41 -9.27
CA ARG A 238 -26.13 16.19 -8.59
C ARG A 238 -25.94 15.89 -7.10
N TRP A 239 -24.91 15.12 -6.73
CA TRP A 239 -24.58 14.92 -5.33
C TRP A 239 -24.14 16.23 -4.64
N LEU A 240 -23.32 17.08 -5.26
CA LEU A 240 -22.92 18.36 -4.68
C LEU A 240 -24.11 19.29 -4.42
N GLU A 241 -25.07 19.34 -5.36
CA GLU A 241 -26.31 20.10 -5.22
C GLU A 241 -27.12 19.59 -4.01
N ILE A 242 -27.39 18.28 -3.95
CA ILE A 242 -28.09 17.65 -2.81
C ILE A 242 -27.32 17.91 -1.52
N LYS A 243 -26.00 17.74 -1.53
CA LYS A 243 -25.16 17.96 -0.35
C LYS A 243 -25.27 19.39 0.18
N GLY A 244 -25.44 20.37 -0.70
CA GLY A 244 -25.62 21.78 -0.34
C GLY A 244 -26.94 22.07 0.40
N THR A 245 -27.97 21.26 0.20
CA THR A 245 -29.27 21.43 0.89
C THR A 245 -29.33 20.73 2.24
N LEU A 246 -28.39 19.84 2.53
CA LEU A 246 -28.36 19.08 3.77
C LEU A 246 -27.82 19.92 4.93
N THR A 247 -28.49 19.90 6.07
CA THR A 247 -28.00 20.57 7.29
C THR A 247 -26.76 19.85 7.84
N GLY A 248 -25.72 20.59 8.21
CA GLY A 248 -24.53 20.04 8.87
C GLY A 248 -23.51 19.35 7.93
N THR A 249 -23.68 19.48 6.60
CA THR A 249 -22.78 18.94 5.56
C THR A 249 -21.89 20.00 4.92
N ASN A 250 -21.79 21.20 5.52
CA ASN A 250 -20.83 22.23 5.08
C ASN A 250 -19.40 21.75 5.37
N ASN A 251 -18.87 20.95 4.43
CA ASN A 251 -17.64 20.21 4.55
C ASN A 251 -16.94 20.20 3.20
N ARG A 252 -15.65 20.50 3.22
CA ARG A 252 -14.79 20.59 2.02
C ARG A 252 -14.64 19.27 1.27
N TYR A 253 -14.79 18.12 1.94
CA TYR A 253 -14.60 16.80 1.34
C TYR A 253 -15.85 16.34 0.60
N PHE A 254 -15.69 15.82 -0.61
CA PHE A 254 -16.80 15.38 -1.46
C PHE A 254 -17.68 14.31 -0.78
N LEU A 255 -17.04 13.30 -0.16
CA LEU A 255 -17.71 12.27 0.63
C LEU A 255 -17.62 12.58 2.13
N CYS A 256 -18.74 12.96 2.74
CA CYS A 256 -18.82 13.28 4.17
C CYS A 256 -20.15 12.83 4.80
N ILE A 257 -20.11 12.38 6.05
CA ILE A 257 -21.32 12.00 6.79
C ILE A 257 -21.77 13.13 7.72
N ALA A 258 -20.89 13.53 8.65
CA ALA A 258 -21.13 14.63 9.58
C ALA A 258 -19.79 15.28 10.00
N GLY A 259 -19.85 16.54 10.45
CA GLY A 259 -18.69 17.29 10.91
C GLY A 259 -17.79 17.78 9.77
N LYS A 260 -16.52 18.11 10.10
CA LYS A 260 -15.53 18.72 9.18
C LYS A 260 -14.55 17.74 8.53
N ASN A 261 -14.69 16.45 8.81
CA ASN A 261 -13.76 15.40 8.41
C ASN A 261 -14.27 14.62 7.19
N PRO A 262 -13.38 13.95 6.43
CA PRO A 262 -13.81 13.08 5.35
C PRO A 262 -14.49 11.83 5.91
N SER A 263 -15.26 11.12 5.08
CA SER A 263 -15.85 9.84 5.46
C SER A 263 -14.75 8.79 5.74
N ARG A 264 -14.66 8.33 7.00
CA ARG A 264 -13.72 7.28 7.42
C ARG A 264 -14.25 5.85 7.20
N ASN A 265 -15.54 5.71 6.88
CA ASN A 265 -16.25 4.43 6.85
C ASN A 265 -16.48 3.86 5.44
N LEU A 266 -15.74 4.34 4.43
CA LEU A 266 -15.92 3.93 3.04
C LEU A 266 -15.81 2.40 2.84
N ALA A 267 -14.96 1.70 3.60
CA ALA A 267 -14.86 0.25 3.50
C ALA A 267 -16.15 -0.47 3.94
N SER A 268 -16.88 0.10 4.92
CA SER A 268 -18.19 -0.42 5.31
C SER A 268 -19.22 -0.16 4.24
N PHE A 269 -19.19 1.03 3.63
CA PHE A 269 -20.12 1.42 2.58
C PHE A 269 -19.93 0.59 1.30
N LEU A 270 -18.67 0.33 0.93
CA LEU A 270 -18.32 -0.58 -0.17
C LEU A 270 -18.96 -1.96 0.03
N ARG A 271 -18.88 -2.53 1.25
CA ARG A 271 -19.50 -3.82 1.56
C ARG A 271 -21.03 -3.79 1.51
N LEU A 272 -21.66 -2.67 1.87
CA LEU A 272 -23.10 -2.51 1.73
C LEU A 272 -23.50 -2.54 0.24
N ALA A 273 -22.80 -1.81 -0.61
CA ALA A 273 -23.06 -1.83 -2.05
C ALA A 273 -22.78 -3.22 -2.67
N TRP A 274 -21.69 -3.88 -2.26
CA TRP A 274 -21.37 -5.25 -2.70
C TRP A 274 -22.49 -6.25 -2.38
N ALA A 275 -23.04 -6.16 -1.16
CA ALA A 275 -24.17 -6.98 -0.75
C ALA A 275 -25.47 -6.60 -1.49
N ASP A 276 -25.71 -5.32 -1.75
CA ASP A 276 -26.89 -4.83 -2.51
C ASP A 276 -26.85 -5.28 -3.99
N VAL A 277 -25.66 -5.47 -4.58
CA VAL A 277 -25.49 -6.12 -5.90
C VAL A 277 -25.87 -7.61 -5.85
N GLY A 278 -25.91 -8.22 -4.66
CA GLY A 278 -26.19 -9.65 -4.46
C GLY A 278 -24.94 -10.53 -4.37
N LEU A 279 -23.75 -9.93 -4.24
CA LEU A 279 -22.49 -10.65 -4.16
C LEU A 279 -22.17 -11.05 -2.71
N LYS A 280 -21.57 -12.24 -2.55
CA LYS A 280 -21.21 -12.81 -1.25
C LYS A 280 -19.74 -12.58 -0.93
N GLY A 281 -19.40 -12.79 0.32
CA GLY A 281 -18.01 -12.77 0.80
C GLY A 281 -17.53 -11.38 1.24
N PRO A 282 -16.38 -11.33 1.93
CA PRO A 282 -15.75 -10.08 2.31
C PRO A 282 -15.16 -9.39 1.08
N ILE A 283 -15.38 -8.09 0.95
CA ILE A 283 -14.71 -7.26 -0.06
C ILE A 283 -14.07 -6.03 0.60
N ASN A 284 -12.93 -5.61 0.07
CA ASN A 284 -12.28 -4.36 0.39
C ASN A 284 -11.62 -3.73 -0.86
N PHE A 285 -11.22 -2.46 -0.74
CA PHE A 285 -10.58 -1.72 -1.83
C PHE A 285 -9.26 -2.33 -2.33
N THR A 286 -8.49 -2.99 -1.45
CA THR A 286 -7.26 -3.68 -1.85
C THR A 286 -7.55 -4.89 -2.72
N ASP A 287 -8.68 -5.58 -2.53
CA ASP A 287 -9.05 -6.73 -3.38
C ASP A 287 -9.32 -6.26 -4.81
N LEU A 288 -10.13 -5.21 -4.99
CA LEU A 288 -10.41 -4.60 -6.30
C LEU A 288 -9.14 -4.09 -6.97
N ARG A 289 -8.30 -3.38 -6.21
CA ARG A 289 -6.99 -2.92 -6.67
C ARG A 289 -6.08 -4.09 -7.12
N THR A 290 -6.11 -5.19 -6.39
CA THR A 290 -5.31 -6.38 -6.69
C THR A 290 -5.75 -7.00 -8.01
N VAL A 291 -7.06 -7.11 -8.24
CA VAL A 291 -7.61 -7.60 -9.52
C VAL A 291 -7.16 -6.74 -10.70
N HIS A 292 -7.19 -5.41 -10.57
CA HIS A 292 -6.73 -4.52 -11.65
C HIS A 292 -5.24 -4.66 -11.96
N ALA A 293 -4.39 -4.64 -10.94
CA ALA A 293 -2.95 -4.77 -11.13
C ALA A 293 -2.58 -6.13 -11.74
N ASP A 294 -3.24 -7.21 -11.32
CA ASP A 294 -3.03 -8.55 -11.88
C ASP A 294 -3.54 -8.65 -13.33
N ASN A 295 -4.71 -8.09 -13.64
CA ASN A 295 -5.24 -8.07 -15.00
C ASN A 295 -4.35 -7.27 -15.95
N ALA A 296 -3.84 -6.11 -15.50
CA ALA A 296 -2.91 -5.30 -16.29
C ALA A 296 -1.67 -6.11 -16.65
N LYS A 297 -1.08 -6.82 -15.68
CA LYS A 297 0.08 -7.69 -15.91
C LYS A 297 -0.20 -8.81 -16.91
N ARG A 298 -1.39 -9.41 -16.85
CA ARG A 298 -1.73 -10.63 -17.61
C ARG A 298 -2.24 -10.36 -19.02
N PHE A 299 -2.93 -9.24 -19.21
CA PHE A 299 -3.71 -8.99 -20.43
C PHE A 299 -3.31 -7.70 -21.16
N GLN A 300 -2.28 -6.99 -20.69
CA GLN A 300 -1.74 -5.82 -21.37
C GLN A 300 -0.28 -6.05 -21.72
N ASP A 301 0.20 -5.34 -22.74
CA ASP A 301 1.64 -5.24 -23.00
C ASP A 301 2.36 -4.45 -21.88
N ILE A 302 3.68 -4.53 -21.86
CA ILE A 302 4.52 -3.91 -20.83
C ILE A 302 4.28 -2.39 -20.73
N SER A 303 4.13 -1.70 -21.86
CA SER A 303 3.90 -0.25 -21.90
C SER A 303 2.56 0.12 -21.28
N ASN A 304 1.49 -0.58 -21.67
CA ASN A 304 0.16 -0.35 -21.12
C ASN A 304 0.05 -0.79 -19.65
N CYS A 305 0.75 -1.85 -19.24
CA CYS A 305 0.84 -2.25 -17.83
C CYS A 305 1.51 -1.17 -16.96
N GLN A 306 2.56 -0.53 -17.49
CA GLN A 306 3.21 0.60 -16.82
C GLN A 306 2.25 1.79 -16.69
N ARG A 307 1.56 2.17 -17.77
CA ARG A 307 0.57 3.26 -17.76
C ARG A 307 -0.55 3.03 -16.75
N VAL A 308 -1.07 1.79 -16.65
CA VAL A 308 -2.10 1.42 -15.65
C VAL A 308 -1.54 1.55 -14.24
N SER A 309 -0.32 1.07 -14.00
CA SER A 309 0.33 1.17 -12.68
C SER A 309 0.51 2.64 -12.26
N ASP A 310 1.01 3.48 -13.17
CA ASP A 310 1.21 4.90 -12.95
C ASP A 310 -0.12 5.62 -12.66
N PHE A 311 -1.16 5.31 -13.43
CA PHE A 311 -2.51 5.83 -13.21
C PHE A 311 -3.08 5.42 -11.85
N MET A 312 -2.70 4.23 -11.35
CA MET A 312 -3.04 3.73 -10.02
C MET A 312 -2.12 4.28 -8.91
N CYS A 313 -1.18 5.17 -9.23
CA CYS A 313 -0.15 5.75 -8.34
C CYS A 313 0.79 4.72 -7.71
N HIS A 314 1.33 3.80 -8.51
CA HIS A 314 2.44 2.91 -8.13
C HIS A 314 3.24 2.45 -9.36
N ASN A 315 4.38 1.79 -9.15
CA ASN A 315 5.12 1.15 -10.25
C ASN A 315 4.80 -0.35 -10.38
N THR A 316 5.25 -0.93 -11.48
CA THR A 316 5.11 -2.35 -11.83
C THR A 316 5.83 -3.27 -10.84
N ALA A 317 7.02 -2.89 -10.36
CA ALA A 317 7.73 -3.66 -9.32
C ALA A 317 6.92 -3.77 -8.00
N THR A 318 6.25 -2.69 -7.60
CA THR A 318 5.30 -2.70 -6.46
C THR A 318 4.11 -3.59 -6.78
N ALA A 319 3.60 -3.54 -8.02
CA ALA A 319 2.49 -4.38 -8.45
C ALA A 319 2.85 -5.88 -8.39
N ASP A 320 4.04 -6.26 -8.84
CA ASP A 320 4.53 -7.62 -8.82
C ASP A 320 4.69 -8.16 -7.41
N THR A 321 5.26 -7.34 -6.53
CA THR A 321 5.48 -7.71 -5.13
C THR A 321 4.15 -7.97 -4.44
N PHE A 322 3.20 -7.05 -4.56
CA PHE A 322 2.00 -7.05 -3.71
C PHE A 322 0.74 -7.61 -4.35
N TYR A 323 0.59 -7.56 -5.67
CA TYR A 323 -0.70 -7.80 -6.35
C TYR A 323 -0.70 -8.91 -7.41
N ALA A 324 0.42 -9.20 -8.08
CA ALA A 324 0.44 -10.22 -9.15
C ALA A 324 0.13 -11.63 -8.60
N LYS A 325 -0.78 -12.40 -9.23
CA LYS A 325 -1.04 -13.77 -8.77
C LYS A 325 0.19 -14.66 -9.01
N ASN A 326 0.30 -15.70 -8.19
CA ASN A 326 1.10 -16.86 -8.57
C ASN A 326 0.51 -17.49 -9.84
N PRO A 327 1.33 -18.16 -10.67
CA PRO A 327 0.83 -18.88 -11.83
C PRO A 327 -0.32 -19.83 -11.46
N SER A 328 -1.38 -19.80 -12.24
CA SER A 328 -2.44 -20.81 -12.21
C SER A 328 -1.90 -22.17 -12.64
N LEU A 329 -2.64 -23.26 -12.38
CA LEU A 329 -2.26 -24.60 -12.86
C LEU A 329 -2.03 -24.63 -14.37
N LYS A 330 -2.87 -23.92 -15.14
CA LYS A 330 -2.73 -23.81 -16.59
C LYS A 330 -1.43 -23.08 -16.95
N GLU A 331 -1.17 -21.93 -16.36
CA GLU A 331 0.07 -21.17 -16.62
C GLU A 331 1.31 -21.95 -16.21
N ALA A 332 1.26 -22.69 -15.10
CA ALA A 332 2.36 -23.54 -14.68
C ALA A 332 2.61 -24.70 -15.67
N ALA A 333 1.54 -25.26 -16.26
CA ALA A 333 1.66 -26.25 -17.32
C ALA A 333 2.25 -25.65 -18.60
N ASP A 334 1.82 -24.46 -19.00
CA ASP A 334 2.37 -23.73 -20.15
C ASP A 334 3.86 -23.39 -19.93
N ILE A 335 4.24 -22.91 -18.74
CA ILE A 335 5.64 -22.68 -18.36
C ILE A 335 6.46 -23.97 -18.42
N ARG A 336 5.90 -25.11 -17.99
CA ARG A 336 6.57 -26.41 -18.10
C ARG A 336 6.84 -26.78 -19.56
N MET A 337 5.93 -26.44 -20.47
CA MET A 337 6.16 -26.63 -21.91
C MET A 337 7.34 -25.78 -22.38
N LEU A 338 7.42 -24.51 -21.99
CA LEU A 338 8.55 -23.63 -22.34
C LEU A 338 9.91 -24.20 -21.90
N PHE A 339 9.99 -24.76 -20.68
CA PHE A 339 11.20 -25.46 -20.22
C PHE A 339 11.56 -26.64 -21.12
N THR A 340 10.56 -27.42 -21.53
CA THR A 340 10.75 -28.60 -22.39
C THR A 340 11.21 -28.20 -23.78
N GLU A 341 10.60 -27.18 -24.38
CA GLU A 341 10.96 -26.62 -25.68
C GLU A 341 12.40 -26.07 -25.67
N SER A 342 12.78 -25.37 -24.60
CA SER A 342 14.13 -24.83 -24.44
C SER A 342 15.19 -25.93 -24.38
N LEU A 343 14.91 -27.02 -23.64
CA LEU A 343 15.79 -28.20 -23.59
C LEU A 343 15.89 -28.90 -24.94
N GLN A 344 14.78 -29.03 -25.67
CA GLN A 344 14.76 -29.62 -27.01
C GLN A 344 15.57 -28.79 -28.01
N ALA A 345 15.39 -27.46 -28.00
CA ALA A 345 16.16 -26.54 -28.85
C ALA A 345 17.66 -26.62 -28.56
N ALA A 346 18.06 -26.66 -27.28
CA ALA A 346 19.46 -26.82 -26.88
C ALA A 346 20.04 -28.17 -27.34
N ALA A 347 19.30 -29.27 -27.20
CA ALA A 347 19.73 -30.59 -27.63
C ALA A 347 19.86 -30.68 -29.17
N ALA A 348 18.94 -30.08 -29.91
CA ALA A 348 18.99 -30.01 -31.37
C ALA A 348 20.20 -29.18 -31.85
N ALA A 349 20.48 -28.04 -31.22
CA ALA A 349 21.66 -27.23 -31.51
C ALA A 349 22.97 -27.99 -31.23
N ALA A 350 23.04 -28.77 -30.15
CA ALA A 350 24.18 -29.61 -29.83
C ALA A 350 24.36 -30.80 -30.81
N SER A 351 23.26 -31.34 -31.33
CA SER A 351 23.28 -32.46 -32.29
C SER A 351 23.51 -32.00 -33.74
N GLY A 352 23.31 -30.71 -34.03
CA GLY A 352 23.61 -30.07 -35.32
C GLY A 352 25.07 -29.66 -35.50
N VAL A 353 25.92 -29.89 -34.48
CA VAL A 353 27.38 -29.78 -34.60
C VAL A 353 27.92 -31.20 -34.85
N SER A 354 27.82 -31.64 -36.11
CA SER A 354 28.60 -32.78 -36.61
C SER A 354 29.90 -32.27 -37.22
N GLU A 355 31.00 -32.90 -36.81
CA GLU A 355 32.38 -32.74 -37.27
C GLU A 355 32.49 -32.50 -38.79
N ASP A 356 32.83 -31.26 -39.18
CA ASP A 356 33.63 -30.97 -40.38
C ASP A 356 33.98 -29.46 -40.42
N ASN A 357 35.05 -29.10 -39.70
CA ASN A 357 36.14 -28.25 -40.19
C ASN A 357 37.05 -27.86 -39.03
N LEU A 358 38.13 -28.62 -38.86
CA LEU A 358 39.40 -28.10 -38.35
C LEU A 358 39.92 -27.09 -39.38
N GLY A 359 39.60 -25.82 -39.15
CA GLY A 359 40.03 -24.71 -39.98
C GLY A 359 40.11 -23.45 -39.14
N ASP A 360 41.19 -23.36 -38.36
CA ASP A 360 41.94 -22.16 -37.99
C ASP A 360 41.15 -20.84 -37.94
N ILE A 361 40.63 -20.47 -36.76
CA ILE A 361 40.23 -19.08 -36.48
C ILE A 361 40.71 -18.63 -35.10
N ASP A 362 41.50 -17.57 -35.18
CA ASP A 362 42.19 -16.75 -34.20
C ASP A 362 41.44 -16.47 -32.90
N ILE A 363 42.18 -16.56 -31.79
CA ILE A 363 41.74 -16.17 -30.45
C ILE A 363 41.87 -14.65 -30.36
N HIS A 364 40.79 -13.93 -30.63
CA HIS A 364 40.60 -12.60 -30.05
C HIS A 364 39.54 -12.62 -28.96
N SER A 365 40.05 -12.37 -27.76
CA SER A 365 39.33 -11.96 -26.56
C SER A 365 38.30 -10.88 -26.86
N ASP A 366 37.09 -11.05 -26.35
CA ASP A 366 36.43 -9.99 -25.60
C ASP A 366 35.48 -10.57 -24.56
N ARG A 367 35.88 -10.34 -23.30
CA ARG A 367 35.02 -10.37 -22.14
C ARG A 367 34.21 -9.08 -22.18
N ASP A 368 32.89 -9.17 -22.27
CA ASP A 368 32.00 -8.38 -21.40
C ASP A 368 30.53 -8.76 -21.62
N SER A 369 29.91 -9.28 -20.57
CA SER A 369 28.48 -9.11 -20.35
C SER A 369 28.23 -9.21 -18.84
N SER A 370 28.44 -8.07 -18.17
CA SER A 370 27.97 -7.81 -16.82
C SER A 370 26.44 -7.76 -16.83
N GLY A 371 25.81 -8.93 -16.67
CA GLY A 371 24.43 -9.00 -16.23
C GLY A 371 24.34 -8.51 -14.78
N GLU A 372 24.05 -7.23 -14.58
CA GLU A 372 23.68 -6.71 -13.27
C GLU A 372 22.41 -7.43 -12.79
N GLU A 373 22.57 -8.34 -11.83
CA GLU A 373 21.48 -8.83 -11.00
C GLU A 373 20.89 -7.65 -10.20
N HIS A 374 19.89 -6.98 -10.77
CA HIS A 374 19.01 -6.12 -10.00
C HIS A 374 18.14 -6.97 -9.07
N SER A 375 18.71 -7.26 -7.90
CA SER A 375 17.96 -7.72 -6.73
C SER A 375 16.84 -6.71 -6.42
N PRO A 376 15.56 -7.14 -6.35
CA PRO A 376 14.47 -6.23 -6.05
C PRO A 376 14.66 -5.64 -4.66
N THR A 377 14.78 -4.31 -4.61
CA THR A 377 14.84 -3.52 -3.38
C THR A 377 13.60 -3.82 -2.54
N PRO A 378 13.76 -4.27 -1.28
CA PRO A 378 12.61 -4.50 -0.41
C PRO A 378 11.87 -3.19 -0.19
N TYR A 379 10.55 -3.23 -0.34
CA TYR A 379 9.63 -2.14 -0.01
C TYR A 379 9.99 -1.51 1.35
N GLN A 380 10.68 -0.37 1.31
CA GLN A 380 10.92 0.47 2.46
C GLN A 380 9.65 1.30 2.68
N ASP A 381 9.06 1.13 3.86
CA ASP A 381 8.08 2.09 4.37
C ASP A 381 8.81 3.43 4.44
N SER A 382 8.42 4.36 3.56
CA SER A 382 9.01 5.69 3.45
C SER A 382 8.83 6.44 4.77
N THR A 383 9.84 6.33 5.62
CA THR A 383 10.24 7.38 6.55
C THR A 383 11.66 7.75 6.18
N ASP A 384 11.77 8.79 5.37
CA ASP A 384 12.87 9.74 5.23
C ASP A 384 14.28 9.21 5.53
N THR A 385 15.01 8.93 4.45
CA THR A 385 16.47 9.01 4.43
C THR A 385 16.85 10.34 3.80
N GLU A 386 17.01 11.37 4.61
CA GLU A 386 17.88 12.50 4.25
C GLU A 386 19.34 12.07 4.49
N THR A 387 20.12 12.08 3.42
CA THR A 387 21.58 12.20 3.47
C THR A 387 21.91 13.64 3.15
N SER A 388 22.47 14.34 4.12
CA SER A 388 23.09 15.65 3.95
C SER A 388 24.45 15.47 3.25
N ASP A 389 24.65 16.26 2.19
CA ASP A 389 25.87 17.07 2.04
C ASP A 389 25.43 18.54 2.05
#